data_AF-A0A3M1BFU5-F1
#
_entry.id   AF-A0A3M1BFU5-F1
#
_cell.length_a   1.000
_cell.length_b   1.000
_cell.length_c   1.000
_cell.angle_alpha   90.00
_cell.angle_beta   90.00
_cell.angle_gamma   90.00
#
_symmetry.space_group_name_H-M   'P 1'
#
loop_
_entity.id
_entity.type
_entity.pdbx_description
1 polymer ?
#
loop_
_entity_poly.entity_id
_entity_poly.type
_entity_poly.pdbx_seq_one_letter_code
_entity_poly.pdbx_strand_id
1 'polypeptide(L)'
;MPPGYDYPSSSNPQYRPPIGYLDLYEINDTDKVAPNFQINELAQDWKGQFAVLQRHAVDSLQAVRDQVGVLIVNSGYRSPAYNASVGGATYSRHMYGDAFDLYPQNVSLGTLGNVCGAKGAFVILYSNHVHCDWRYVPLDPVFFGPPPSGKTIEPFLHPEAFEAFLEEEDGRWFAPAFGWDEGEPLREWKAWDAKGILLDRTVGESYLPPAGTQRLEVRVGGRLTLEVDLQ
;
A
#
# COMPACT_ATOMS: atom_id res chain seq x y z
N MET A 1 0.65 -27.04 -8.46
CA MET A 1 0.76 -25.69 -9.04
C MET A 1 1.83 -25.70 -10.11
N PRO A 2 1.68 -24.94 -11.20
CA PRO A 2 2.77 -24.75 -12.15
C PRO A 2 3.96 -24.05 -11.47
N PRO A 3 5.17 -24.12 -12.06
CA PRO A 3 6.33 -23.35 -11.60
C PRO A 3 6.01 -21.85 -11.49
N GLY A 4 6.60 -21.16 -10.50
CA GLY A 4 6.44 -19.71 -10.32
C GLY A 4 5.38 -19.29 -9.28
N TYR A 5 4.81 -20.25 -8.55
CA TYR A 5 3.89 -20.03 -7.43
C TYR A 5 4.51 -20.45 -6.09
N ASP A 6 5.81 -20.26 -5.96
CA ASP A 6 6.58 -20.60 -4.76
C ASP A 6 6.44 -19.46 -3.73
N TYR A 7 5.45 -19.58 -2.85
CA TYR A 7 5.25 -18.63 -1.76
C TYR A 7 6.35 -18.78 -0.69
N PRO A 8 6.81 -17.68 -0.08
CA PRO A 8 7.80 -17.74 0.99
C PRO A 8 7.27 -18.49 2.21
N SER A 9 8.14 -19.18 2.93
CA SER A 9 7.78 -19.83 4.18
C SER A 9 7.67 -18.80 5.31
N SER A 10 6.59 -18.84 6.09
CA SER A 10 6.41 -17.97 7.26
C SER A 10 5.86 -18.73 8.45
N SER A 11 6.28 -18.34 9.65
CA SER A 11 5.63 -18.78 10.90
C SER A 11 4.33 -18.03 11.17
N ASN A 12 4.10 -16.90 10.50
CA ASN A 12 2.88 -16.12 10.64
C ASN A 12 1.75 -16.73 9.79
N PRO A 13 0.58 -17.04 10.39
CA PRO A 13 -0.52 -17.71 9.70
C PRO A 13 -1.15 -16.88 8.57
N GLN A 14 -0.90 -15.57 8.51
CA GLN A 14 -1.36 -14.64 7.47
C GLN A 14 -0.50 -14.70 6.19
N TYR A 15 0.63 -15.40 6.22
CA TYR A 15 1.54 -15.61 5.09
C TYR A 15 1.68 -17.09 4.74
N ARG A 16 0.61 -17.86 4.95
CA ARG A 16 0.55 -19.26 4.50
C ARG A 16 0.23 -19.31 2.99
N PRO A 17 0.75 -20.29 2.26
CA PRO A 17 0.47 -20.44 0.84
C PRO A 17 -1.04 -20.69 0.59
N PRO A 18 -1.60 -20.20 -0.52
CA PRO A 18 -2.96 -20.53 -0.92
C PRO A 18 -3.09 -22.01 -1.31
N ILE A 19 -4.22 -22.61 -0.95
CA ILE A 19 -4.65 -23.97 -1.30
C ILE A 19 -5.67 -23.99 -2.45
N GLY A 20 -6.19 -22.82 -2.84
CA GLY A 20 -7.13 -22.63 -3.95
C GLY A 20 -6.77 -21.39 -4.74
N TYR A 21 -7.18 -21.35 -6.02
CA TYR A 21 -6.87 -20.27 -6.96
C TYR A 21 -8.02 -20.08 -7.95
N LEU A 22 -8.14 -18.87 -8.47
CA LEU A 22 -8.86 -18.57 -9.71
C LEU A 22 -7.95 -18.92 -10.89
N ASP A 23 -8.45 -19.62 -11.90
CA ASP A 23 -7.75 -19.81 -13.18
C ASP A 23 -8.17 -18.71 -14.15
N LEU A 24 -7.29 -17.75 -14.40
CA LEU A 24 -7.59 -16.58 -15.23
C LEU A 24 -7.76 -16.94 -16.71
N TYR A 25 -7.33 -18.13 -17.16
CA TYR A 25 -7.58 -18.59 -18.53
C TYR A 25 -8.99 -19.16 -18.71
N GLU A 26 -9.65 -19.53 -17.62
CA GLU A 26 -10.99 -20.14 -17.62
C GLU A 26 -12.08 -19.13 -17.19
N ILE A 27 -11.72 -17.87 -16.96
CA ILE A 27 -12.64 -16.81 -16.52
C ILE A 27 -12.59 -15.65 -17.51
N ASN A 28 -13.74 -15.00 -17.73
CA ASN A 28 -13.78 -13.79 -18.56
C ASN A 28 -13.17 -12.62 -17.79
N ASP A 29 -12.16 -11.99 -18.37
CA ASP A 29 -11.38 -10.93 -17.74
C ASP A 29 -12.22 -9.66 -17.44
N THR A 30 -13.36 -9.51 -18.12
CA THR A 30 -14.35 -8.44 -17.90
C THR A 30 -15.44 -8.78 -16.87
N ASP A 31 -15.44 -9.98 -16.29
CA ASP A 31 -16.39 -10.34 -15.24
C ASP A 31 -16.21 -9.44 -14.01
N LYS A 32 -17.33 -9.06 -13.40
CA LYS A 32 -17.35 -8.18 -12.23
C LYS A 32 -17.09 -8.96 -10.95
N VAL A 33 -16.06 -8.57 -10.21
CA VAL A 33 -15.79 -9.05 -8.85
C VAL A 33 -16.43 -8.16 -7.78
N ALA A 34 -16.74 -6.92 -8.15
CA ALA A 34 -17.52 -5.96 -7.39
C ALA A 34 -18.28 -5.04 -8.37
N PRO A 35 -19.31 -4.28 -7.93
CA PRO A 35 -20.09 -3.41 -8.81
C PRO A 35 -19.24 -2.53 -9.74
N ASN A 36 -18.11 -2.03 -9.23
CA ASN A 36 -17.25 -1.10 -9.95
C ASN A 36 -15.86 -1.67 -10.31
N PHE A 37 -15.63 -2.97 -10.21
CA PHE A 37 -14.33 -3.60 -10.52
C PHE A 37 -14.48 -4.91 -11.30
N GLN A 38 -13.73 -5.03 -12.39
CA GLN A 38 -13.58 -6.22 -13.21
C GLN A 38 -12.37 -7.04 -12.77
N ILE A 39 -12.32 -8.31 -13.19
CA ILE A 39 -11.19 -9.20 -12.89
C ILE A 39 -9.88 -8.61 -13.42
N ASN A 40 -9.83 -8.17 -14.67
CA ASN A 40 -8.60 -7.64 -15.27
C ASN A 40 -8.08 -6.35 -14.65
N GLU A 41 -8.89 -5.64 -13.85
CA GLU A 41 -8.43 -4.51 -13.04
C GLU A 41 -7.62 -4.99 -11.82
N LEU A 42 -8.00 -6.13 -11.23
CA LEU A 42 -7.44 -6.63 -9.97
C LEU A 42 -6.47 -7.81 -10.14
N ALA A 43 -6.55 -8.58 -11.23
CA ALA A 43 -5.70 -9.73 -11.50
C ALA A 43 -5.53 -9.90 -13.01
N GLN A 44 -4.31 -9.66 -13.49
CA GLN A 44 -3.97 -9.80 -14.91
C GLN A 44 -3.24 -11.11 -15.18
N ASP A 45 -3.67 -11.83 -16.22
CA ASP A 45 -3.13 -13.14 -16.62
C ASP A 45 -1.65 -13.11 -17.02
N TRP A 46 -1.17 -11.99 -17.59
CA TRP A 46 0.24 -11.78 -17.89
C TRP A 46 1.11 -11.62 -16.63
N LYS A 47 0.52 -11.42 -15.45
CA LYS A 47 1.21 -11.51 -14.15
C LYS A 47 1.17 -12.93 -13.56
N GLY A 48 0.52 -13.88 -14.25
CA GLY A 48 0.40 -15.28 -13.89
C GLY A 48 -1.02 -15.83 -14.13
N GLN A 49 -1.13 -17.05 -14.64
CA GLN A 49 -2.41 -17.74 -14.90
C GLN A 49 -3.33 -17.85 -13.66
N PHE A 50 -2.78 -18.09 -12.48
CA PHE A 50 -3.55 -18.36 -11.26
C PHE A 50 -3.55 -17.16 -10.33
N ALA A 51 -4.71 -16.76 -9.85
CA ALA A 51 -4.87 -15.61 -8.97
C ALA A 51 -5.56 -15.94 -7.63
N VAL A 52 -5.24 -15.13 -6.64
CA VAL A 52 -5.99 -15.03 -5.38
C VAL A 52 -6.59 -13.65 -5.32
N LEU A 53 -7.89 -13.55 -5.07
CA LEU A 53 -8.59 -12.29 -4.82
C LEU A 53 -9.49 -12.51 -3.61
N GLN A 54 -9.09 -11.97 -2.46
CA GLN A 54 -9.80 -12.23 -1.21
C GLN A 54 -11.07 -11.38 -1.14
N ARG A 55 -12.21 -12.03 -0.80
CA ARG A 55 -13.52 -11.37 -0.85
C ARG A 55 -13.56 -10.09 0.00
N HIS A 56 -13.02 -10.16 1.22
CA HIS A 56 -13.02 -9.03 2.15
C HIS A 56 -12.23 -7.82 1.63
N ALA A 57 -11.13 -8.05 0.91
CA ALA A 57 -10.30 -6.98 0.37
C ALA A 57 -11.00 -6.32 -0.83
N VAL A 58 -11.65 -7.11 -1.70
CA VAL A 58 -12.46 -6.60 -2.81
C VAL A 58 -13.67 -5.80 -2.31
N ASP A 59 -14.37 -6.28 -1.28
CA ASP A 59 -15.48 -5.55 -0.65
C ASP A 59 -15.00 -4.22 -0.03
N SER A 60 -13.82 -4.23 0.60
CA SER A 60 -13.23 -3.01 1.17
C SER A 60 -12.79 -2.02 0.10
N LEU A 61 -12.18 -2.49 -0.99
CA LEU A 61 -11.84 -1.67 -2.17
C LEU A 61 -13.10 -1.04 -2.78
N GLN A 62 -14.20 -1.77 -2.87
CA GLN A 62 -15.49 -1.22 -3.31
C GLN A 62 -15.96 -0.10 -2.39
N ALA A 63 -15.90 -0.30 -1.08
CA ALA A 63 -16.28 0.73 -0.10
C ALA A 63 -15.36 1.97 -0.15
N VAL A 64 -14.07 1.81 -0.49
CA VAL A 64 -13.17 2.95 -0.74
C VAL A 64 -13.65 3.71 -1.98
N ARG A 65 -13.89 3.01 -3.10
CA ARG A 65 -14.38 3.61 -4.36
C ARG A 65 -15.70 4.35 -4.19
N ASP A 66 -16.64 3.80 -3.42
CA ASP A 66 -17.93 4.44 -3.16
C ASP A 66 -17.78 5.80 -2.45
N GLN A 67 -16.70 5.98 -1.68
CA GLN A 67 -16.44 7.19 -0.92
C GLN A 67 -15.59 8.23 -1.68
N VAL A 68 -14.62 7.79 -2.50
CA VAL A 68 -13.66 8.69 -3.17
C VAL A 68 -13.92 8.90 -4.66
N GLY A 69 -14.81 8.10 -5.25
CA GLY A 69 -15.09 8.11 -6.69
C GLY A 69 -14.10 7.25 -7.48
N VAL A 70 -13.86 7.62 -8.74
CA VAL A 70 -13.11 6.79 -9.70
C VAL A 70 -11.68 6.53 -9.21
N LEU A 71 -11.32 5.24 -9.20
CA LEU A 71 -9.99 4.73 -8.90
C LEU A 71 -9.42 4.03 -10.12
N ILE A 72 -8.15 4.30 -10.42
CA ILE A 72 -7.33 3.48 -11.30
C ILE A 72 -6.58 2.49 -10.41
N VAL A 73 -6.67 1.19 -10.75
CA VAL A 73 -5.90 0.15 -10.08
C VAL A 73 -4.63 -0.08 -10.89
N ASN A 74 -3.50 0.40 -10.39
CA ASN A 74 -2.19 0.24 -11.03
C ASN A 74 -1.70 -1.21 -10.90
N SER A 75 -1.95 -1.83 -9.77
CA SER A 75 -1.63 -3.23 -9.51
C SER A 75 -2.58 -3.82 -8.48
N GLY A 76 -3.00 -5.06 -8.72
CA GLY A 76 -3.67 -5.92 -7.75
C GLY A 76 -2.84 -7.17 -7.52
N TYR A 77 -3.42 -8.36 -7.69
CA TYR A 77 -2.72 -9.62 -7.50
C TYR A 77 -1.44 -9.72 -8.37
N ARG A 78 -0.37 -10.27 -7.76
CA ARG A 78 0.89 -10.63 -8.41
C ARG A 78 1.20 -12.09 -8.11
N SER A 79 1.52 -12.92 -9.11
CA SER A 79 2.11 -14.23 -8.81
C SER A 79 3.47 -14.06 -8.11
N PRO A 80 3.94 -15.04 -7.32
CA PRO A 80 5.27 -15.00 -6.72
C PRO A 80 6.39 -14.73 -7.73
N ALA A 81 6.36 -15.40 -8.89
CA ALA A 81 7.34 -15.17 -9.95
C ALA A 81 7.28 -13.73 -10.51
N TYR A 82 6.08 -13.20 -10.76
CA TYR A 82 5.94 -11.83 -11.23
C TYR A 82 6.41 -10.82 -10.19
N ASN A 83 6.00 -10.99 -8.92
CA ASN A 83 6.44 -10.14 -7.80
C ASN A 83 7.96 -10.09 -7.70
N ALA A 84 8.63 -11.24 -7.76
CA ALA A 84 10.10 -11.30 -7.77
C ALA A 84 10.71 -10.62 -9.00
N SER A 85 10.10 -10.77 -10.18
CA SER A 85 10.61 -10.18 -11.43
C SER A 85 10.63 -8.65 -11.44
N VAL A 86 9.72 -8.03 -10.67
CA VAL A 86 9.65 -6.57 -10.51
C VAL A 86 10.35 -6.08 -9.25
N GLY A 87 11.04 -6.96 -8.52
CA GLY A 87 11.76 -6.61 -7.29
C GLY A 87 10.89 -6.34 -6.07
N GLY A 88 9.62 -6.79 -6.07
CA GLY A 88 8.70 -6.58 -4.94
C GLY A 88 9.13 -7.34 -3.69
N ALA A 89 8.68 -6.90 -2.52
CA ALA A 89 9.06 -7.53 -1.25
C ALA A 89 8.76 -9.04 -1.22
N THR A 90 9.64 -9.78 -0.54
CA THR A 90 9.53 -11.23 -0.31
C THR A 90 8.16 -11.63 0.24
N TYR A 91 7.55 -10.81 1.09
CA TYR A 91 6.23 -11.07 1.69
C TYR A 91 5.18 -10.04 1.23
N SER A 92 5.28 -9.56 -0.01
CA SER A 92 4.30 -8.61 -0.54
C SER A 92 2.87 -9.14 -0.46
N ARG A 93 1.96 -8.29 0.02
CA ARG A 93 0.52 -8.60 0.16
C ARG A 93 -0.21 -8.76 -1.18
N HIS A 94 0.34 -8.21 -2.26
CA HIS A 94 -0.17 -8.46 -3.61
C HIS A 94 -0.19 -9.95 -3.97
N MET A 95 0.76 -10.74 -3.45
CA MET A 95 0.77 -12.19 -3.68
C MET A 95 -0.35 -12.92 -2.95
N TYR A 96 -0.87 -12.34 -1.87
CA TYR A 96 -1.92 -12.95 -1.05
C TYR A 96 -3.31 -12.47 -1.45
N GLY A 97 -3.44 -11.61 -2.47
CA GLY A 97 -4.72 -11.21 -3.03
C GLY A 97 -5.52 -10.23 -2.18
N ASP A 98 -4.85 -9.52 -1.27
CA ASP A 98 -5.45 -8.53 -0.38
C ASP A 98 -4.78 -7.15 -0.42
N ALA A 99 -4.01 -6.85 -1.48
CA ALA A 99 -3.38 -5.54 -1.70
C ALA A 99 -3.73 -4.96 -3.08
N PHE A 100 -3.87 -3.64 -3.13
CA PHE A 100 -4.09 -2.88 -4.34
C PHE A 100 -3.30 -1.56 -4.33
N ASP A 101 -2.66 -1.26 -5.45
CA ASP A 101 -2.01 0.02 -5.72
C ASP A 101 -2.98 0.92 -6.47
N LEU A 102 -3.38 2.00 -5.82
CA LEU A 102 -4.54 2.79 -6.23
C LEU A 102 -4.14 4.22 -6.56
N TYR A 103 -4.63 4.73 -7.68
CA TYR A 103 -4.54 6.13 -8.04
C TYR A 103 -5.94 6.77 -8.11
N PRO A 104 -6.21 7.83 -7.32
CA PRO A 104 -7.49 8.52 -7.33
C PRO A 104 -7.57 9.55 -8.46
N GLN A 105 -8.72 9.67 -9.13
CA GLN A 105 -8.93 10.75 -10.11
C GLN A 105 -9.47 12.05 -9.49
N ASN A 106 -10.20 11.95 -8.39
CA ASN A 106 -11.00 13.07 -7.88
C ASN A 106 -10.49 13.64 -6.54
N VAL A 107 -9.55 12.97 -5.88
CA VAL A 107 -9.04 13.34 -4.56
C VAL A 107 -7.52 13.21 -4.52
N SER A 108 -6.86 13.81 -3.53
CA SER A 108 -5.40 13.64 -3.35
C SER A 108 -5.05 12.22 -2.88
N LEU A 109 -3.79 11.80 -3.09
CA LEU A 109 -3.25 10.55 -2.56
C LEU A 109 -3.41 10.46 -1.04
N GLY A 110 -3.15 11.56 -0.30
CA GLY A 110 -3.38 11.60 1.15
C GLY A 110 -4.85 11.39 1.54
N THR A 111 -5.80 11.91 0.76
CA THR A 111 -7.24 11.67 1.01
C THR A 111 -7.59 10.20 0.77
N LEU A 112 -7.11 9.62 -0.34
CA LEU A 112 -7.31 8.19 -0.62
C LEU A 112 -6.71 7.32 0.49
N GLY A 113 -5.47 7.60 0.92
CA GLY A 113 -4.83 6.88 2.01
C GLY A 113 -5.61 6.95 3.33
N ASN A 114 -6.14 8.12 3.68
CA ASN A 114 -6.99 8.27 4.87
C ASN A 114 -8.26 7.40 4.76
N VAL A 115 -8.89 7.35 3.56
CA VAL A 115 -10.07 6.51 3.35
C VAL A 115 -9.72 5.02 3.41
N CYS A 116 -8.65 4.58 2.75
CA CYS A 116 -8.18 3.19 2.86
C CYS A 116 -7.94 2.80 4.33
N GLY A 117 -7.22 3.62 5.09
CA GLY A 117 -6.95 3.37 6.52
C GLY A 117 -8.23 3.31 7.35
N ALA A 118 -9.20 4.20 7.08
CA ALA A 118 -10.51 4.16 7.72
C ALA A 118 -11.34 2.90 7.39
N LYS A 119 -11.01 2.19 6.30
CA LYS A 119 -11.55 0.87 5.95
C LYS A 119 -10.65 -0.29 6.43
N GLY A 120 -9.71 -0.03 7.32
CA GLY A 120 -8.87 -1.05 7.95
C GLY A 120 -7.64 -1.46 7.15
N ALA A 121 -7.30 -0.75 6.07
CA ALA A 121 -6.11 -1.06 5.30
C ALA A 121 -4.82 -0.63 6.04
N PHE A 122 -3.78 -1.42 5.91
CA PHE A 122 -2.41 -0.96 6.00
C PHE A 122 -2.12 -0.10 4.75
N VAL A 123 -1.69 1.14 4.95
CA VAL A 123 -1.53 2.13 3.89
C VAL A 123 -0.08 2.57 3.73
N ILE A 124 0.43 2.66 2.52
CA ILE A 124 1.67 3.38 2.20
C ILE A 124 1.36 4.40 1.11
N LEU A 125 1.84 5.63 1.28
CA LEU A 125 1.71 6.69 0.28
C LEU A 125 2.98 6.73 -0.58
N TYR A 126 2.86 6.43 -1.87
CA TYR A 126 3.91 6.67 -2.86
C TYR A 126 3.62 7.96 -3.62
N SER A 127 4.60 8.46 -4.37
CA SER A 127 4.46 9.71 -5.15
C SER A 127 3.41 9.59 -6.27
N ASN A 128 3.15 8.39 -6.76
CA ASN A 128 2.29 8.11 -7.92
C ASN A 128 1.11 7.16 -7.61
N HIS A 129 0.99 6.61 -6.40
CA HIS A 129 -0.14 5.76 -5.99
C HIS A 129 -0.22 5.63 -4.46
N VAL A 130 -1.28 5.00 -3.99
CA VAL A 130 -1.45 4.55 -2.60
C VAL A 130 -1.50 3.03 -2.58
N HIS A 131 -0.58 2.41 -1.86
CA HIS A 131 -0.68 1.00 -1.52
C HIS A 131 -1.71 0.84 -0.39
N CYS A 132 -2.75 0.04 -0.62
CA CYS A 132 -3.73 -0.33 0.39
C CYS A 132 -3.83 -1.85 0.46
N ASP A 133 -3.52 -2.43 1.62
CA ASP A 133 -3.69 -3.87 1.84
C ASP A 133 -4.42 -4.18 3.15
N TRP A 134 -5.13 -5.31 3.22
CA TRP A 134 -5.95 -5.71 4.36
C TRP A 134 -5.31 -6.84 5.17
N ARG A 135 -3.98 -6.81 5.34
CA ARG A 135 -3.20 -7.86 6.05
C ARG A 135 -3.67 -8.21 7.46
N TYR A 136 -4.48 -7.37 8.11
CA TYR A 136 -4.99 -7.63 9.47
C TYR A 136 -6.35 -8.35 9.50
N VAL A 137 -6.96 -8.60 8.34
CA VAL A 137 -8.20 -9.38 8.22
C VAL A 137 -7.82 -10.85 8.01
N PRO A 138 -8.48 -11.82 8.67
CA PRO A 138 -8.22 -13.24 8.45
C PRO A 138 -8.29 -13.60 6.96
N LEU A 139 -7.31 -14.40 6.51
CA LEU A 139 -7.29 -14.92 5.15
C LEU A 139 -8.59 -15.65 4.79
N ASP A 140 -9.07 -15.41 3.56
CA ASP A 140 -10.30 -16.01 3.05
C ASP A 140 -10.18 -17.56 3.00
N PRO A 141 -11.04 -18.31 3.72
CA PRO A 141 -10.96 -19.76 3.77
C PRO A 141 -11.10 -20.46 2.42
N VAL A 142 -11.73 -19.83 1.43
CA VAL A 142 -11.85 -20.38 0.08
C VAL A 142 -10.47 -20.58 -0.56
N PHE A 143 -9.55 -19.64 -0.34
CA PHE A 143 -8.20 -19.68 -0.91
C PHE A 143 -7.18 -20.27 0.06
N PHE A 144 -7.36 -20.15 1.37
CA PHE A 144 -6.32 -20.45 2.37
C PHE A 144 -6.71 -21.51 3.39
N GLY A 145 -7.90 -22.11 3.26
CA GLY A 145 -8.44 -23.04 4.25
C GLY A 145 -8.82 -22.35 5.56
N PRO A 146 -9.41 -23.10 6.51
CA PRO A 146 -9.86 -22.53 7.78
C PRO A 146 -8.69 -21.88 8.55
N PRO A 147 -8.95 -20.80 9.30
CA PRO A 147 -7.91 -20.19 10.13
C PRO A 147 -7.37 -21.20 11.15
N PRO A 148 -6.06 -21.18 11.47
CA PRO A 148 -5.51 -22.07 12.48
C PRO A 148 -6.16 -21.84 13.84
N SER A 149 -6.62 -22.93 14.47
CA SER A 149 -7.22 -22.89 15.80
C SER A 149 -6.25 -22.29 16.83
N GLY A 150 -6.71 -21.31 17.61
CA GLY A 150 -5.98 -20.82 18.80
C GLY A 150 -4.77 -19.93 18.54
N LYS A 151 -4.57 -19.41 17.32
CA LYS A 151 -3.58 -18.36 17.05
C LYS A 151 -4.27 -17.01 16.92
N THR A 152 -3.87 -16.03 17.73
CA THR A 152 -4.18 -14.63 17.46
C THR A 152 -3.55 -14.23 16.12
N ILE A 153 -4.29 -13.42 15.34
CA ILE A 153 -3.68 -12.68 14.24
C ILE A 153 -2.86 -11.58 14.88
N GLU A 154 -1.63 -11.93 15.26
CA GLU A 154 -0.65 -10.93 15.63
C GLU A 154 -0.29 -10.18 14.35
N PRO A 155 -0.25 -8.82 14.38
CA PRO A 155 0.30 -8.06 13.29
C PRO A 155 1.69 -8.60 13.01
N PHE A 156 1.89 -9.28 11.87
CA PHE A 156 3.25 -9.40 11.38
C PHE A 156 3.63 -7.99 10.95
N LEU A 157 4.24 -7.25 11.87
CA LEU A 157 5.27 -6.35 11.42
C LEU A 157 6.37 -7.27 10.90
N HIS A 158 6.38 -7.49 9.59
CA HIS A 158 7.69 -7.35 8.97
C HIS A 158 8.11 -5.94 9.39
N PRO A 159 9.23 -5.76 10.10
CA PRO A 159 9.87 -4.47 10.06
C PRO A 159 10.32 -4.32 8.62
N GLU A 160 9.39 -3.92 7.73
CA GLU A 160 9.74 -3.00 6.67
C GLU A 160 10.32 -1.82 7.45
N ALA A 161 11.64 -1.87 7.64
CA ALA A 161 12.39 -0.85 8.35
C ALA A 161 12.44 0.32 7.39
N PHE A 162 11.30 1.02 7.28
CA PHE A 162 11.25 2.30 6.63
C PHE A 162 12.19 3.19 7.41
N GLU A 163 13.19 3.69 6.72
CA GLU A 163 14.11 4.67 7.24
C GLU A 163 13.91 5.95 6.46
N ALA A 164 13.99 7.07 7.16
CA ALA A 164 14.07 8.39 6.55
C ALA A 164 14.83 9.30 7.50
N PHE A 165 15.54 10.27 6.93
CA PHE A 165 16.25 11.31 7.69
C PHE A 165 16.06 12.66 7.02
N LEU A 166 16.25 13.72 7.79
CA LEU A 166 16.20 15.08 7.28
C LEU A 166 17.60 15.52 6.86
N GLU A 167 17.69 16.14 5.69
CA GLU A 167 18.89 16.81 5.20
C GLU A 167 18.54 18.23 4.76
N GLU A 168 19.50 19.15 4.90
CA GLU A 168 19.37 20.54 4.50
C GLU A 168 20.54 20.93 3.60
N GLU A 169 20.22 21.59 2.49
CA GLU A 169 21.19 22.16 1.55
C GLU A 169 20.67 23.50 1.03
N ASP A 170 21.42 24.58 1.24
CA ASP A 170 21.11 25.95 0.78
C ASP A 170 19.70 26.45 1.14
N GLY A 171 19.26 26.15 2.36
CA GLY A 171 17.96 26.48 2.94
C GLY A 171 16.83 25.53 2.55
N ARG A 172 17.09 24.58 1.65
CA ARG A 172 16.11 23.60 1.16
C ARG A 172 16.25 22.29 1.93
N TRP A 173 15.12 21.76 2.36
CA TRP A 173 15.03 20.52 3.11
C TRP A 173 14.66 19.34 2.22
N PHE A 174 15.28 18.21 2.49
CA PHE A 174 15.07 16.92 1.83
C PHE A 174 14.78 15.86 2.89
N ALA A 175 14.13 14.79 2.45
CA ALA A 175 13.83 13.64 3.31
C ALA A 175 14.15 12.33 2.58
N PRO A 176 15.43 12.03 2.28
CA PRO A 176 15.82 10.75 1.70
C PRO A 176 15.28 9.59 2.54
N ALA A 177 14.84 8.53 1.86
CA ALA A 177 14.09 7.45 2.48
C ALA A 177 14.47 6.09 1.88
N PHE A 178 14.53 5.06 2.72
CA PHE A 178 15.01 3.72 2.40
C PHE A 178 14.04 2.65 2.89
N GLY A 179 14.08 1.47 2.28
CA GLY A 179 13.21 0.34 2.63
C GLY A 179 11.83 0.36 1.99
N TRP A 180 11.60 1.23 0.99
CA TRP A 180 10.35 1.34 0.24
C TRP A 180 10.44 0.55 -1.06
N ASP A 181 9.68 -0.53 -1.20
CA ASP A 181 9.81 -1.52 -2.28
C ASP A 181 8.92 -1.28 -3.50
N GLU A 182 7.95 -0.35 -3.41
CA GLU A 182 7.03 -0.02 -4.50
C GLU A 182 7.23 1.40 -5.07
N GLY A 183 8.39 2.01 -4.78
CA GLY A 183 8.83 3.27 -5.37
C GLY A 183 9.09 4.39 -4.38
N GLU A 184 9.02 5.64 -4.86
CA GLU A 184 9.36 6.82 -4.06
C GLU A 184 8.22 7.19 -3.09
N PRO A 185 8.45 7.20 -1.77
CA PRO A 185 7.41 7.58 -0.82
C PRO A 185 6.98 9.04 -0.96
N LEU A 186 5.70 9.33 -0.72
CA LEU A 186 5.19 10.70 -0.71
C LEU A 186 5.79 11.47 0.48
N ARG A 187 6.16 12.74 0.28
CA ARG A 187 6.60 13.64 1.35
C ARG A 187 5.60 14.75 1.54
N GLU A 188 4.96 14.77 2.69
CA GLU A 188 4.04 15.82 3.09
C GLU A 188 4.75 16.73 4.09
N TRP A 189 5.12 17.93 3.65
CA TRP A 189 5.82 18.92 4.46
C TRP A 189 4.83 19.86 5.15
N LYS A 190 5.18 20.29 6.37
CA LYS A 190 4.49 21.34 7.10
C LYS A 190 5.50 22.23 7.82
N ALA A 191 5.23 23.53 7.83
CA ALA A 191 6.03 24.53 8.52
C ALA A 191 5.19 25.28 9.56
N TRP A 192 5.74 25.52 10.74
CA TRP A 192 5.10 26.30 11.80
C TRP A 192 5.98 27.44 12.29
N ASP A 193 5.35 28.50 12.77
CA ASP A 193 6.02 29.61 13.45
C ASP A 193 6.32 29.32 14.93
N ALA A 194 6.94 30.29 15.62
CA ALA A 194 7.29 30.20 17.05
C ALA A 194 6.08 30.02 17.98
N LYS A 195 4.86 30.32 17.51
CA LYS A 195 3.62 30.21 18.28
C LYS A 195 2.87 28.90 17.98
N GLY A 196 3.43 28.04 17.13
CA GLY A 196 2.80 26.80 16.68
C GLY A 196 1.68 27.02 15.65
N ILE A 197 1.65 28.17 14.98
CA ILE A 197 0.71 28.43 13.88
C ILE A 197 1.29 27.83 12.60
N LEU A 198 0.47 27.03 11.89
CA LEU A 198 0.84 26.47 10.59
C LEU A 198 0.99 27.60 9.57
N LEU A 199 2.20 27.76 9.04
CA LEU A 199 2.52 28.75 8.02
C LEU A 199 2.24 28.23 6.61
N ASP A 200 2.64 27.00 6.34
CA ASP A 200 2.49 26.37 5.02
C ASP A 200 2.45 24.84 5.12
N ARG A 201 1.84 24.20 4.11
CA ARG A 201 1.87 22.76 3.90
C ARG A 201 1.95 22.44 2.42
N THR A 202 2.80 21.49 2.05
CA THR A 202 2.94 21.10 0.65
C THR A 202 3.34 19.63 0.51
N VAL A 203 3.32 19.15 -0.73
CA VAL A 203 3.81 17.83 -1.13
C VAL A 203 4.94 18.04 -2.12
N GLY A 204 6.08 17.38 -1.90
CA GLY A 204 7.22 17.48 -2.81
C GLY A 204 8.45 16.76 -2.30
N GLU A 205 9.35 16.39 -3.22
CA GLU A 205 10.62 15.71 -2.91
C GLU A 205 11.51 16.54 -1.97
N SER A 206 11.41 17.86 -2.07
CA SER A 206 12.10 18.83 -1.23
C SER A 206 11.19 19.99 -0.88
N TYR A 207 11.61 20.80 0.08
CA TYR A 207 10.83 21.92 0.56
C TYR A 207 11.69 23.09 1.00
N LEU A 208 11.33 24.30 0.56
CA LEU A 208 11.93 25.54 1.02
C LEU A 208 10.94 26.21 1.98
N PRO A 209 11.14 26.12 3.31
CA PRO A 209 10.19 26.68 4.26
C PRO A 209 10.08 28.20 4.13
N PRO A 210 8.88 28.79 4.33
CA PRO A 210 8.71 30.24 4.30
C PRO A 210 9.46 30.91 5.45
N ALA A 211 9.79 32.19 5.28
CA ALA A 211 10.38 33.02 6.33
C ALA A 211 9.52 33.01 7.61
N GLY A 212 10.18 32.95 8.77
CA GLY A 212 9.51 32.85 10.07
C GLY A 212 9.16 31.42 10.50
N THR A 213 9.48 30.40 9.69
CA THR A 213 9.41 29.00 10.11
C THR A 213 10.38 28.74 11.26
N GLN A 214 9.88 28.09 12.31
CA GLN A 214 10.62 27.72 13.51
C GLN A 214 10.58 26.20 13.76
N ARG A 215 9.61 25.51 13.17
CA ARG A 215 9.56 24.05 13.16
C ARG A 215 9.16 23.54 11.80
N LEU A 216 9.81 22.47 11.36
CA LEU A 216 9.49 21.73 10.15
C LEU A 216 9.13 20.29 10.50
N GLU A 217 8.11 19.74 9.83
CA GLU A 217 7.70 18.34 9.89
C GLU A 217 7.62 17.84 8.46
N VAL A 218 8.09 16.60 8.25
CA VAL A 218 7.80 15.85 7.03
C VAL A 218 7.22 14.50 7.41
N ARG A 219 6.07 14.19 6.82
CA ARG A 219 5.52 12.85 6.84
C ARG A 219 5.94 12.11 5.58
N VAL A 220 6.72 11.06 5.74
CA VAL A 220 7.25 10.23 4.65
C VAL A 220 6.42 8.96 4.53
N GLY A 221 5.85 8.75 3.34
CA GLY A 221 5.03 7.60 2.97
C GLY A 221 3.78 7.37 3.83
N GLY A 222 3.36 8.39 4.58
CA GLY A 222 2.28 8.25 5.57
C GLY A 222 2.66 7.45 6.82
N ARG A 223 3.93 7.04 6.97
CA ARG A 223 4.39 6.10 8.01
C ARG A 223 5.39 6.69 8.98
N LEU A 224 6.33 7.47 8.48
CA LEU A 224 7.35 8.12 9.30
C LEU A 224 7.03 9.60 9.40
N THR A 225 7.21 10.15 10.59
CA THR A 225 7.17 11.60 10.82
C THR A 225 8.54 12.00 11.34
N LEU A 226 9.19 12.91 10.64
CA LEU A 226 10.44 13.54 11.07
C LEU A 226 10.16 15.00 11.38
N GLU A 227 10.78 15.52 12.42
CA GLU A 227 10.63 16.92 12.85
C GLU A 227 11.99 17.52 13.15
N VAL A 228 12.13 18.82 12.88
CA VAL A 228 13.30 19.62 13.24
C VAL A 228 12.88 21.03 13.61
N ASP A 229 13.46 21.55 14.69
CA ASP A 229 13.35 22.96 15.07
C ASP A 229 14.45 23.76 14.34
N LEU A 230 14.06 24.87 13.71
CA LEU A 230 14.96 25.78 12.99
C LEU A 230 15.40 26.90 13.94
N GLN A 231 16.69 27.25 13.90
CA GLN A 231 17.25 28.37 14.68
C GLN A 231 16.89 29.73 14.08
#